data_AF-A0AAV0M153-F1
#
_entry.id   AF-A0AAV0M153-F1
#
_cell.length_a   1.000
_cell.length_b   1.000
_cell.length_c   1.000
_cell.angle_alpha   90.00
_cell.angle_beta   90.00
_cell.angle_gamma   90.00
#
_symmetry.space_group_name_H-M   'P 1'
#
loop_
_entity.id
_entity.type
_entity.pdbx_description
1 polymer ?
#
loop_
_entity_poly.entity_id
_entity_poly.type
_entity_poly.pdbx_seq_one_letter_code
_entity_poly.pdbx_strand_id
1 'polypeptide(L)'
;MAASVFQAACFHQCKSNPRISSISKAPARRTAAVLARSSNGQQNPPSSSNGSLSLNDKKAFPGKAEADVVVIGSGIGGLCCAGLLARYGQDVVVLESHDQPGGAAHSFEIKGYKFDSGPSLFSGFQSKGLQANPLAQVLDALGESVPCSSYDSWMVYVPEGEFLSRIGPTEFYKDLEKHAGPNAVQEWKKLLDAILPLSAAAMALPPLSIRGDLGVLSTAAARYAPSLLKSFAEMGPRGAFGATKLLRPFSEIVDSLELKDPFVRNWVDLLSFLLAGVKSTGVLSAEMIYMFAEWYKPGCSLDYPIHGSGAIVEALVRGLEKFGGRISLRSHVNKIVVENNRAIGVELRSGQVSTR
;
A
#
# COMPACT_ATOMS: atom_id res chain seq x y z
N MET A 1 5.49 0.55 12.86
CA MET A 1 4.75 1.83 12.70
C MET A 1 4.77 2.36 11.27
N ALA A 2 5.78 2.04 10.43
CA ALA A 2 5.78 2.45 9.01
C ALA A 2 4.62 1.83 8.18
N ALA A 3 4.43 0.50 8.24
CA ALA A 3 3.37 -0.18 7.47
C ALA A 3 1.94 0.31 7.80
N SER A 4 1.72 0.85 9.01
CA SER A 4 0.44 1.43 9.42
C SER A 4 0.14 2.80 8.80
N VAL A 5 1.13 3.51 8.22
CA VAL A 5 0.91 4.83 7.58
C VAL A 5 0.15 4.66 6.26
N PHE A 6 0.65 3.82 5.34
CA PHE A 6 -0.03 3.46 4.10
C PHE A 6 -1.46 2.92 4.33
N GLN A 7 -1.67 2.16 5.40
CA GLN A 7 -2.99 1.61 5.73
C GLN A 7 -3.93 2.62 6.42
N ALA A 8 -3.41 3.68 7.05
CA ALA A 8 -4.20 4.74 7.67
C ALA A 8 -4.83 5.69 6.63
N ALA A 9 -4.12 5.99 5.53
CA ALA A 9 -4.61 6.86 4.46
C ALA A 9 -5.97 6.36 3.88
N CYS A 10 -6.03 5.07 3.51
CA CYS A 10 -7.26 4.43 3.02
C CYS A 10 -8.41 4.47 4.05
N PHE A 11 -8.11 4.35 5.35
CA PHE A 11 -9.13 4.28 6.40
C PHE A 11 -9.77 5.62 6.74
N HIS A 12 -9.09 6.75 6.52
CA HIS A 12 -9.65 8.07 6.78
C HIS A 12 -10.77 8.42 5.78
N GLN A 13 -10.59 8.04 4.51
CA GLN A 13 -11.48 8.40 3.41
C GLN A 13 -12.86 7.71 3.49
N CYS A 14 -12.98 6.55 4.15
CA CYS A 14 -14.26 5.87 4.37
C CYS A 14 -15.16 6.51 5.44
N LYS A 15 -14.67 7.46 6.24
CA LYS A 15 -15.47 8.07 7.33
C LYS A 15 -16.04 9.45 7.00
N SER A 16 -15.61 10.09 5.91
CA SER A 16 -15.85 11.50 5.60
C SER A 16 -16.78 11.74 4.40
N ASN A 17 -17.87 10.97 4.28
CA ASN A 17 -18.90 11.21 3.26
C ASN A 17 -20.21 11.75 3.87
N PRO A 18 -20.46 13.08 3.84
CA PRO A 18 -21.73 13.65 4.31
C PRO A 18 -22.88 13.28 3.37
N ARG A 19 -24.09 13.12 3.92
CA ARG A 19 -25.27 12.66 3.17
C ARG A 19 -25.63 13.64 2.06
N ILE A 20 -25.53 13.21 0.80
CA ILE A 20 -26.08 13.95 -0.35
C ILE A 20 -27.61 13.91 -0.29
N SER A 21 -28.23 15.04 0.02
CA SER A 21 -29.69 15.20 0.06
C SER A 21 -30.26 15.71 -1.26
N SER A 22 -31.27 14.99 -1.77
CA SER A 22 -32.31 15.48 -2.70
C SER A 22 -31.88 16.36 -3.89
N ILE A 23 -31.74 15.75 -5.07
CA ILE A 23 -31.87 16.44 -6.36
C ILE A 23 -33.24 16.07 -6.98
N SER A 24 -33.88 17.03 -7.65
CA SER A 24 -35.26 16.93 -8.13
C SER A 24 -35.44 16.03 -9.36
N LYS A 25 -36.67 15.52 -9.56
CA LYS A 25 -37.03 14.69 -10.72
C LYS A 25 -37.36 15.55 -11.95
N ALA A 26 -36.80 15.18 -13.09
CA ALA A 26 -37.23 15.59 -14.43
C ALA A 26 -37.62 14.34 -15.27
N PRO A 27 -38.45 14.46 -16.32
CA PRO A 27 -39.22 13.32 -16.84
C PRO A 27 -38.43 12.37 -17.76
N ALA A 28 -38.80 11.08 -17.71
CA ALA A 28 -38.18 10.03 -18.50
C ALA A 28 -38.66 10.02 -19.97
N ARG A 29 -37.71 9.95 -20.92
CA ARG A 29 -37.98 9.52 -22.31
C ARG A 29 -37.75 8.01 -22.43
N ARG A 30 -38.68 7.31 -23.08
CA ARG A 30 -38.57 5.87 -23.39
C ARG A 30 -37.59 5.65 -24.54
N THR A 31 -36.71 4.66 -24.40
CA THR A 31 -36.03 3.97 -25.52
C THR A 31 -36.30 2.47 -25.41
N ALA A 32 -36.42 1.78 -26.54
CA ALA A 32 -36.94 0.41 -26.58
C ALA A 32 -35.89 -0.65 -26.23
N ALA A 33 -36.33 -1.74 -25.59
CA ALA A 33 -35.50 -2.91 -25.36
C ALA A 33 -35.43 -3.79 -26.63
N VAL A 34 -34.22 -4.21 -27.00
CA VAL A 34 -34.01 -5.17 -28.11
C VAL A 34 -34.02 -6.58 -27.55
N LEU A 35 -34.95 -7.41 -28.03
CA LEU A 35 -35.09 -8.81 -27.61
C LEU A 35 -34.13 -9.71 -28.39
N ALA A 36 -33.25 -10.42 -27.67
CA ALA A 36 -32.51 -11.56 -28.22
C ALA A 36 -33.43 -12.77 -28.40
N ARG A 37 -33.28 -13.52 -29.49
CA ARG A 37 -34.13 -14.69 -29.79
C ARG A 37 -33.69 -15.93 -29.01
N SER A 38 -34.66 -16.68 -28.50
CA SER A 38 -34.46 -18.05 -28.00
C SER A 38 -34.55 -19.06 -29.15
N SER A 39 -33.83 -20.18 -29.03
CA SER A 39 -33.92 -21.35 -29.91
C SER A 39 -34.13 -22.61 -29.06
N ASN A 40 -35.26 -23.29 -29.25
CA ASN A 40 -35.61 -24.48 -28.47
C ASN A 40 -34.76 -25.71 -28.85
N GLY A 41 -34.40 -26.51 -27.84
CA GLY A 41 -33.98 -27.89 -27.98
C GLY A 41 -34.43 -28.69 -26.75
N GLN A 42 -35.39 -29.61 -26.91
CA GLN A 42 -35.93 -30.42 -25.82
C GLN A 42 -35.33 -31.83 -25.82
N GLN A 43 -34.78 -32.26 -24.69
CA GLN A 43 -34.73 -33.66 -24.25
C GLN A 43 -34.94 -33.72 -22.72
N ASN A 44 -35.45 -34.85 -22.20
CA ASN A 44 -36.01 -34.99 -20.85
C ASN A 44 -35.98 -36.46 -20.39
N PRO A 45 -36.13 -36.78 -19.08
CA PRO A 45 -36.03 -35.91 -17.90
C PRO A 45 -34.75 -36.28 -17.09
N PRO A 46 -34.67 -37.11 -16.02
CA PRO A 46 -35.68 -37.72 -15.14
C PRO A 46 -35.87 -36.97 -13.79
N SER A 47 -36.37 -37.67 -12.78
CA SER A 47 -36.78 -37.23 -11.43
C SER A 47 -35.69 -37.23 -10.34
N SER A 48 -35.74 -36.26 -9.41
CA SER A 48 -35.27 -36.44 -8.03
C SER A 48 -36.03 -35.56 -7.02
N SER A 49 -36.71 -36.22 -6.07
CA SER A 49 -37.18 -35.77 -4.73
C SER A 49 -37.22 -34.27 -4.37
N ASN A 50 -38.39 -33.81 -3.91
CA ASN A 50 -38.50 -32.66 -3.01
C ASN A 50 -37.68 -32.89 -1.73
N GLY A 51 -36.58 -32.17 -1.56
CA GLY A 51 -35.82 -32.08 -0.31
C GLY A 51 -35.90 -30.67 0.25
N SER A 52 -36.54 -30.48 1.40
CA SER A 52 -36.55 -29.19 2.10
C SER A 52 -35.16 -28.87 2.62
N LEU A 53 -34.53 -27.79 2.13
CA LEU A 53 -33.25 -27.31 2.65
C LEU A 53 -33.41 -26.86 4.11
N SER A 54 -32.89 -27.66 5.03
CA SER A 54 -32.88 -27.35 6.46
C SER A 54 -31.97 -26.17 6.76
N LEU A 55 -32.53 -25.12 7.36
CA LEU A 55 -31.86 -23.84 7.67
C LEU A 55 -30.86 -23.93 8.85
N ASN A 56 -30.05 -24.99 8.93
CA ASN A 56 -29.20 -25.26 10.10
C ASN A 56 -27.73 -25.62 9.80
N ASP A 57 -27.31 -25.69 8.54
CA ASP A 57 -25.89 -25.84 8.20
C ASP A 57 -25.13 -24.50 8.29
N LYS A 58 -24.85 -24.05 9.52
CA LYS A 58 -23.71 -23.14 9.74
C LYS A 58 -22.44 -23.90 9.37
N LYS A 59 -21.95 -23.71 8.13
CA LYS A 59 -20.68 -24.31 7.68
C LYS A 59 -19.57 -23.97 8.67
N ALA A 60 -19.10 -24.98 9.38
CA ALA A 60 -18.02 -24.85 10.35
C ALA A 60 -16.76 -24.28 9.67
N PHE A 61 -15.93 -23.62 10.47
CA PHE A 61 -14.63 -23.12 10.02
C PHE A 61 -13.80 -24.30 9.45
N PRO A 62 -13.35 -24.26 8.17
CA PRO A 62 -12.85 -25.45 7.46
C PRO A 62 -11.41 -25.85 7.81
N GLY A 63 -10.84 -25.29 8.89
CA GLY A 63 -9.49 -25.59 9.36
C GLY A 63 -9.44 -25.76 10.88
N LYS A 64 -8.22 -25.82 11.43
CA LYS A 64 -8.02 -25.89 12.89
C LYS A 64 -8.59 -24.64 13.56
N ALA A 65 -9.57 -24.80 14.45
CA ALA A 65 -10.28 -23.70 15.13
C ALA A 65 -9.45 -23.01 16.24
N GLU A 66 -8.17 -23.36 16.36
CA GLU A 66 -7.19 -22.74 17.24
C GLU A 66 -6.02 -22.20 16.41
N ALA A 67 -5.37 -21.16 16.90
CA ALA A 67 -4.10 -20.62 16.41
C ALA A 67 -3.31 -20.03 17.61
N ASP A 68 -2.02 -19.74 17.43
CA ASP A 68 -1.28 -18.89 18.38
C ASP A 68 -1.56 -17.40 18.08
N VAL A 69 -1.71 -17.05 16.79
CA VAL A 69 -2.04 -15.69 16.36
C VAL A 69 -3.17 -15.69 15.32
N VAL A 70 -4.20 -14.88 15.56
CA VAL A 70 -5.25 -14.56 14.59
C VAL A 70 -4.98 -13.18 13.99
N VAL A 71 -4.90 -13.09 12.67
CA VAL A 71 -4.75 -11.84 11.91
C VAL A 71 -6.06 -11.55 11.17
N ILE A 72 -6.68 -10.40 11.45
CA ILE A 72 -7.97 -10.01 10.87
C ILE A 72 -7.72 -9.13 9.63
N GLY A 73 -8.15 -9.61 8.46
CA GLY A 73 -7.98 -8.96 7.17
C GLY A 73 -6.69 -9.37 6.43
N SER A 74 -6.82 -9.66 5.14
CA SER A 74 -5.75 -10.11 4.23
C SER A 74 -5.24 -9.01 3.29
N GLY A 75 -5.38 -7.74 3.69
CA GLY A 75 -4.64 -6.64 3.05
C GLY A 75 -3.13 -6.83 3.18
N ILE A 76 -2.33 -6.14 2.34
CA ILE A 76 -0.85 -6.23 2.34
C ILE A 76 -0.26 -6.21 3.74
N GLY A 77 -0.65 -5.26 4.61
CA GLY A 77 -0.15 -5.18 5.99
C GLY A 77 -0.47 -6.41 6.85
N GLY A 78 -1.64 -7.02 6.67
CA GLY A 78 -2.05 -8.24 7.35
C GLY A 78 -1.28 -9.48 6.86
N LEU A 79 -1.14 -9.64 5.54
CA LEU A 79 -0.36 -10.74 4.95
C LEU A 79 1.14 -10.63 5.29
N CYS A 80 1.72 -9.43 5.25
CA CYS A 80 3.10 -9.19 5.69
C CYS A 80 3.30 -9.55 7.17
N CYS A 81 2.37 -9.14 8.04
CA CYS A 81 2.40 -9.49 9.46
C CYS A 81 2.34 -11.01 9.66
N ALA A 82 1.35 -11.67 9.03
CA ALA A 82 1.11 -13.09 9.17
C ALA A 82 2.26 -13.95 8.63
N GLY A 83 2.79 -13.61 7.45
CA GLY A 83 3.91 -14.33 6.84
C GLY A 83 5.18 -14.23 7.69
N LEU A 84 5.49 -13.04 8.23
CA LEU A 84 6.64 -12.88 9.14
C LEU A 84 6.45 -13.66 10.44
N LEU A 85 5.25 -13.70 11.02
CA LEU A 85 4.95 -14.47 12.23
C LEU A 85 5.04 -15.99 11.97
N ALA A 86 4.50 -16.48 10.86
CA ALA A 86 4.62 -17.89 10.44
C ALA A 86 6.10 -18.26 10.23
N ARG A 87 6.88 -17.39 9.59
CA ARG A 87 8.34 -17.52 9.46
C ARG A 87 9.10 -17.55 10.80
N TYR A 88 8.53 -16.98 11.87
CA TYR A 88 9.02 -17.13 13.25
C TYR A 88 8.41 -18.34 13.99
N GLY A 89 7.79 -19.29 13.27
CA GLY A 89 7.30 -20.56 13.80
C GLY A 89 5.99 -20.48 14.60
N GLN A 90 5.22 -19.40 14.46
CA GLN A 90 3.91 -19.26 15.10
C GLN A 90 2.81 -19.97 14.28
N ASP A 91 1.83 -20.61 14.93
CA ASP A 91 0.61 -21.07 14.26
C ASP A 91 -0.29 -19.86 13.96
N VAL A 92 -0.19 -19.32 12.75
CA VAL A 92 -0.92 -18.11 12.32
C VAL A 92 -2.12 -18.46 11.45
N VAL A 93 -3.25 -17.79 11.67
CA VAL A 93 -4.39 -17.79 10.76
C VAL A 93 -4.82 -16.37 10.37
N VAL A 94 -4.86 -16.10 9.06
CA VAL A 94 -5.43 -14.90 8.45
C VAL A 94 -6.91 -15.13 8.17
N LEU A 95 -7.77 -14.22 8.60
CA LEU A 95 -9.22 -14.28 8.41
C LEU A 95 -9.67 -13.12 7.51
N GLU A 96 -10.10 -13.44 6.30
CA GLU A 96 -10.60 -12.48 5.32
C GLU A 96 -12.12 -12.55 5.20
N SER A 97 -12.80 -11.39 5.19
CA SER A 97 -14.24 -11.29 4.99
C SER A 97 -14.65 -11.47 3.52
N HIS A 98 -13.82 -11.04 2.57
CA HIS A 98 -14.04 -11.27 1.15
C HIS A 98 -13.72 -12.73 0.77
N ASP A 99 -14.06 -13.10 -0.46
CA ASP A 99 -13.72 -14.39 -1.06
C ASP A 99 -12.44 -14.41 -1.91
N GLN A 100 -11.65 -13.34 -1.84
CA GLN A 100 -10.31 -13.24 -2.40
C GLN A 100 -9.43 -12.37 -1.49
N PRO A 101 -8.11 -12.60 -1.42
CA PRO A 101 -7.21 -11.83 -0.58
C PRO A 101 -6.83 -10.46 -1.19
N GLY A 102 -6.14 -9.62 -0.42
CA GLY A 102 -5.44 -8.41 -0.92
C GLY A 102 -5.96 -7.08 -0.37
N GLY A 103 -7.18 -7.03 0.15
CA GLY A 103 -7.79 -5.79 0.64
C GLY A 103 -7.87 -4.73 -0.47
N ALA A 104 -7.28 -3.55 -0.24
CA ALA A 104 -7.23 -2.47 -1.25
C ALA A 104 -6.32 -2.77 -2.46
N ALA A 105 -5.48 -3.80 -2.38
CA ALA A 105 -4.58 -4.23 -3.45
C ALA A 105 -5.10 -5.50 -4.16
N HIS A 106 -6.41 -5.60 -4.37
CA HIS A 106 -6.99 -6.71 -5.10
C HIS A 106 -7.07 -6.41 -6.60
N SER A 107 -7.02 -7.45 -7.41
CA SER A 107 -7.46 -7.38 -8.80
C SER A 107 -8.89 -7.91 -8.92
N PHE A 108 -9.56 -7.64 -10.05
CA PHE A 108 -10.84 -8.24 -10.42
C PHE A 108 -10.99 -8.27 -11.95
N GLU A 109 -11.88 -9.10 -12.49
CA GLU A 109 -12.13 -9.16 -13.92
C GLU A 109 -13.56 -8.75 -14.27
N ILE A 110 -13.73 -7.95 -15.33
CA ILE A 110 -15.03 -7.67 -15.95
C ILE A 110 -14.89 -7.86 -17.47
N LYS A 111 -15.64 -8.82 -18.02
CA LYS A 111 -15.74 -9.08 -19.47
C LYS A 111 -14.37 -9.36 -20.15
N GLY A 112 -13.47 -10.11 -19.51
CA GLY A 112 -12.13 -10.39 -20.04
C GLY A 112 -11.08 -9.29 -19.79
N TYR A 113 -11.44 -8.18 -19.14
CA TYR A 113 -10.50 -7.14 -18.74
C TYR A 113 -10.19 -7.26 -17.24
N LYS A 114 -8.90 -7.38 -16.90
CA LYS A 114 -8.41 -7.36 -15.51
C LYS A 114 -8.18 -5.91 -15.06
N PHE A 115 -8.66 -5.57 -13.87
CA PHE A 115 -8.53 -4.26 -13.22
C PHE A 115 -7.88 -4.43 -11.84
N ASP A 116 -7.14 -3.43 -11.39
CA ASP A 116 -6.63 -3.33 -10.02
C ASP A 116 -7.44 -2.29 -9.22
N SER A 117 -7.67 -2.53 -7.93
CA SER A 117 -8.58 -1.74 -7.09
C SER A 117 -7.96 -0.54 -6.39
N GLY A 118 -6.62 -0.39 -6.41
CA GLY A 118 -5.92 0.57 -5.54
C GLY A 118 -4.52 0.96 -6.02
N PRO A 119 -3.45 0.31 -5.54
CA PRO A 119 -2.09 0.72 -5.85
C PRO A 119 -1.78 0.54 -7.34
N SER A 120 -1.36 1.62 -7.99
CA SER A 120 -1.14 1.71 -9.44
C SER A 120 0.26 2.19 -9.83
N LEU A 121 1.10 2.56 -8.85
CA LEU A 121 2.50 2.96 -9.02
C LEU A 121 3.34 2.17 -8.01
N PHE A 122 4.34 1.47 -8.50
CA PHE A 122 5.26 0.67 -7.68
C PHE A 122 6.72 1.03 -8.01
N SER A 123 7.62 0.79 -7.07
CA SER A 123 9.07 1.05 -7.23
C SER A 123 9.85 0.22 -6.23
N GLY A 124 11.11 -0.09 -6.53
CA GLY A 124 12.02 -0.77 -5.62
C GLY A 124 11.76 -2.27 -5.42
N PHE A 125 10.98 -2.92 -6.30
CA PHE A 125 10.86 -4.38 -6.35
C PHE A 125 12.02 -5.01 -7.13
N GLN A 126 12.53 -4.35 -8.17
CA GLN A 126 13.66 -4.85 -8.99
C GLN A 126 15.04 -4.28 -8.58
N SER A 127 15.12 -3.53 -7.47
CA SER A 127 16.39 -3.02 -6.93
C SER A 127 17.27 -4.15 -6.38
N LYS A 128 18.59 -3.92 -6.34
CA LYS A 128 19.59 -4.87 -5.83
C LYS A 128 20.43 -4.20 -4.74
N GLY A 129 20.45 -4.77 -3.54
CA GLY A 129 21.24 -4.29 -2.40
C GLY A 129 20.38 -4.07 -1.15
N LEU A 130 20.65 -3.00 -0.41
CA LEU A 130 19.78 -2.54 0.68
C LEU A 130 18.48 -2.00 0.08
N GLN A 131 17.43 -2.83 0.04
CA GLN A 131 16.14 -2.44 -0.52
C GLN A 131 15.54 -1.27 0.27
N ALA A 132 15.22 -0.18 -0.42
CA ALA A 132 14.41 0.90 0.15
C ALA A 132 13.00 0.40 0.51
N ASN A 133 12.39 -0.35 -0.41
CA ASN A 133 10.99 -0.75 -0.35
C ASN A 133 10.73 -1.72 0.82
N PRO A 134 9.91 -1.35 1.81
CA PRO A 134 9.66 -2.19 2.98
C PRO A 134 8.85 -3.45 2.66
N LEU A 135 8.06 -3.44 1.58
CA LEU A 135 7.33 -4.61 1.10
C LEU A 135 8.25 -5.57 0.33
N ALA A 136 9.20 -5.05 -0.46
CA ALA A 136 10.26 -5.87 -1.05
C ALA A 136 11.09 -6.59 0.04
N GLN A 137 11.46 -5.88 1.11
CA GLN A 137 12.15 -6.50 2.26
C GLN A 137 11.33 -7.61 2.95
N VAL A 138 9.98 -7.53 2.96
CA VAL A 138 9.14 -8.64 3.48
C VAL A 138 9.17 -9.81 2.52
N LEU A 139 9.05 -9.57 1.21
CA LEU A 139 9.12 -10.63 0.20
C LEU A 139 10.49 -11.34 0.23
N ASP A 140 11.60 -10.60 0.32
CA ASP A 140 12.94 -11.12 0.53
C ASP A 140 13.01 -11.99 1.81
N ALA A 141 12.44 -11.53 2.92
CA ALA A 141 12.40 -12.29 4.16
C ALA A 141 11.60 -13.60 4.02
N LEU A 142 10.51 -13.61 3.24
CA LEU A 142 9.73 -14.80 2.91
C LEU A 142 10.37 -15.66 1.81
N GLY A 143 11.45 -15.19 1.18
CA GLY A 143 12.09 -15.84 0.02
C GLY A 143 11.17 -15.89 -1.20
N GLU A 144 10.32 -14.89 -1.38
CA GLU A 144 9.39 -14.72 -2.50
C GLU A 144 9.83 -13.51 -3.36
N SER A 145 9.35 -13.45 -4.59
CA SER A 145 9.57 -12.30 -5.48
C SER A 145 8.35 -12.04 -6.36
N VAL A 146 8.30 -10.83 -6.91
CA VAL A 146 7.25 -10.38 -7.84
C VAL A 146 7.96 -10.00 -9.16
N PRO A 147 7.73 -10.73 -10.27
CA PRO A 147 8.21 -10.30 -11.57
C PRO A 147 7.58 -8.96 -11.95
N CYS A 148 8.38 -8.02 -12.47
CA CYS A 148 7.91 -6.72 -12.93
C CYS A 148 8.42 -6.39 -14.34
N SER A 149 7.63 -5.64 -15.11
CA SER A 149 8.15 -4.80 -16.19
C SER A 149 8.61 -3.46 -15.60
N SER A 150 9.79 -2.99 -15.99
CA SER A 150 10.29 -1.68 -15.56
C SER A 150 9.91 -0.58 -16.56
N TYR A 151 9.63 0.62 -16.04
CA TYR A 151 9.39 1.84 -16.81
C TYR A 151 9.97 3.06 -16.08
N ASP A 152 10.13 4.20 -16.74
CA ASP A 152 10.81 5.39 -16.19
C ASP A 152 9.93 6.66 -16.20
N SER A 153 8.72 6.58 -16.74
CA SER A 153 7.96 7.78 -17.11
C SER A 153 6.45 7.56 -17.24
N TRP A 154 5.69 8.64 -17.11
CA TRP A 154 4.24 8.68 -17.30
C TRP A 154 3.82 9.96 -18.01
N MET A 155 2.70 9.90 -18.76
CA MET A 155 2.14 11.08 -19.40
C MET A 155 1.40 11.95 -18.37
N VAL A 156 1.61 13.25 -18.45
CA VAL A 156 0.99 14.26 -17.58
C VAL A 156 0.10 15.16 -18.43
N TYR A 157 -1.11 15.43 -17.92
CA TYR A 157 -2.06 16.38 -18.50
C TYR A 157 -2.47 17.39 -17.42
N VAL A 158 -2.04 18.63 -17.56
CA VAL A 158 -2.29 19.73 -16.62
C VAL A 158 -2.71 21.00 -17.39
N PRO A 159 -3.31 22.03 -16.75
CA PRO A 159 -3.69 23.27 -17.43
C PRO A 159 -2.54 23.97 -18.17
N GLU A 160 -1.32 23.78 -17.70
CA GLU A 160 -0.07 24.30 -18.28
C GLU A 160 0.44 23.47 -19.48
N GLY A 161 -0.20 22.35 -19.80
CA GLY A 161 0.04 21.54 -21.00
C GLY A 161 0.24 20.05 -20.74
N GLU A 162 0.76 19.36 -21.76
CA GLU A 162 1.08 17.93 -21.73
C GLU A 162 2.60 17.67 -21.86
N PHE A 163 3.10 16.70 -21.08
CA PHE A 163 4.50 16.27 -21.12
C PHE A 163 4.69 14.84 -20.57
N LEU A 164 5.73 14.16 -21.04
CA LEU A 164 6.13 12.83 -20.56
C LEU A 164 7.09 13.00 -19.38
N SER A 165 6.53 13.10 -18.17
CA SER A 165 7.31 13.21 -16.93
C SER A 165 8.17 11.96 -16.75
N ARG A 166 9.49 12.13 -16.72
CA ARG A 166 10.44 11.07 -16.38
C ARG A 166 10.94 11.20 -14.94
N ILE A 167 11.16 10.07 -14.28
CA ILE A 167 12.01 10.04 -13.08
C ILE A 167 13.49 10.11 -13.48
N GLY A 168 14.37 10.25 -12.49
CA GLY A 168 15.80 10.49 -12.68
C GLY A 168 16.18 11.96 -12.45
N PRO A 169 17.50 12.24 -12.38
CA PRO A 169 18.01 13.41 -11.66
C PRO A 169 17.81 14.78 -12.33
N THR A 170 17.49 14.83 -13.63
CA THR A 170 17.57 16.09 -14.41
C THR A 170 16.52 16.30 -15.50
N GLU A 171 15.79 15.27 -15.96
CA GLU A 171 14.93 15.42 -17.15
C GLU A 171 13.75 16.39 -16.92
N PHE A 172 13.10 16.30 -15.76
CA PHE A 172 11.94 17.14 -15.40
C PHE A 172 12.28 18.64 -15.32
N TYR A 173 13.56 19.04 -15.25
CA TYR A 173 13.93 20.47 -15.37
C TYR A 173 13.52 21.05 -16.74
N LYS A 174 13.53 20.25 -17.81
CA LYS A 174 13.13 20.69 -19.17
C LYS A 174 11.63 20.92 -19.25
N ASP A 175 10.85 20.04 -18.63
CA ASP A 175 9.40 20.17 -18.55
C ASP A 175 9.01 21.40 -17.73
N LEU A 176 9.65 21.60 -16.57
CA LEU A 176 9.49 22.81 -15.76
C LEU A 176 9.86 24.08 -16.54
N GLU A 177 10.99 24.12 -17.25
CA GLU A 177 11.41 25.28 -18.03
C GLU A 177 10.42 25.62 -19.15
N LYS A 178 9.86 24.60 -19.81
CA LYS A 178 8.90 24.72 -20.91
C LYS A 178 7.48 25.10 -20.45
N HIS A 179 7.01 24.56 -19.33
CA HIS A 179 5.60 24.67 -18.89
C HIS A 179 5.36 25.62 -17.72
N ALA A 180 6.37 25.87 -16.87
CA ALA A 180 6.28 26.76 -15.70
C ALA A 180 7.34 27.88 -15.68
N GLY A 181 8.40 27.75 -16.49
CA GLY A 181 9.44 28.77 -16.67
C GLY A 181 10.62 28.65 -15.69
N PRO A 182 11.60 29.57 -15.80
CA PRO A 182 12.89 29.44 -15.13
C PRO A 182 12.82 29.61 -13.59
N ASN A 183 11.75 30.18 -13.05
CA ASN A 183 11.55 30.30 -11.60
C ASN A 183 11.19 28.94 -10.99
N ALA A 184 10.25 28.22 -11.59
CA ALA A 184 9.89 26.86 -11.20
C ALA A 184 11.11 25.91 -11.22
N VAL A 185 11.99 26.04 -12.22
CA VAL A 185 13.26 25.29 -12.30
C VAL A 185 14.20 25.60 -11.13
N GLN A 186 14.31 26.87 -10.73
CA GLN A 186 15.14 27.29 -9.59
C GLN A 186 14.56 26.81 -8.25
N GLU A 187 13.25 26.93 -8.06
CA GLU A 187 12.57 26.45 -6.86
C GLU A 187 12.59 24.92 -6.72
N TRP A 188 12.45 24.18 -7.82
CA TRP A 188 12.57 22.71 -7.81
C TRP A 188 14.00 22.25 -7.49
N LYS A 189 15.02 22.93 -8.03
CA LYS A 189 16.43 22.68 -7.65
C LYS A 189 16.65 22.94 -6.16
N LYS A 190 16.18 24.08 -5.65
CA LYS A 190 16.25 24.43 -4.21
C LYS A 190 15.55 23.40 -3.31
N LEU A 191 14.46 22.79 -3.78
CA LEU A 191 13.81 21.67 -3.09
C LEU A 191 14.70 20.42 -3.08
N LEU A 192 15.19 19.98 -4.25
CA LEU A 192 16.04 18.80 -4.39
C LEU A 192 17.35 18.91 -3.58
N ASP A 193 18.02 20.06 -3.65
CA ASP A 193 19.25 20.35 -2.88
C ASP A 193 19.03 20.25 -1.36
N ALA A 194 17.81 20.51 -0.88
CA ALA A 194 17.46 20.42 0.53
C ALA A 194 17.03 19.01 0.97
N ILE A 195 16.39 18.21 0.09
CA ILE A 195 15.83 16.90 0.45
C ILE A 195 16.73 15.71 0.10
N LEU A 196 17.50 15.78 -0.99
CA LEU A 196 18.37 14.68 -1.40
C LEU A 196 19.48 14.37 -0.37
N PRO A 197 20.10 15.35 0.32
CA PRO A 197 21.01 15.04 1.44
C PRO A 197 20.32 14.35 2.62
N LEU A 198 19.02 14.58 2.82
CA LEU A 198 18.23 13.92 3.88
C LEU A 198 17.84 12.48 3.51
N SER A 199 17.94 12.09 2.23
CA SER A 199 17.65 10.71 1.79
C SER A 199 18.51 9.67 2.50
N ALA A 200 19.81 9.94 2.69
CA ALA A 200 20.73 9.06 3.41
C ALA A 200 20.25 8.81 4.86
N ALA A 201 19.74 9.85 5.54
CA ALA A 201 19.20 9.72 6.88
C ALA A 201 17.88 8.91 6.92
N ALA A 202 16.99 9.14 5.95
CA ALA A 202 15.74 8.38 5.82
C ALA A 202 15.99 6.90 5.46
N MET A 203 17.08 6.60 4.74
CA MET A 203 17.48 5.27 4.30
C MET A 203 18.37 4.50 5.28
N ALA A 204 19.05 5.17 6.22
CA ALA A 204 20.01 4.55 7.15
C ALA A 204 19.38 3.54 8.13
N LEU A 205 18.06 3.62 8.36
CA LEU A 205 17.27 2.68 9.16
C LEU A 205 16.16 2.08 8.27
N PRO A 206 16.35 0.85 7.72
CA PRO A 206 15.32 0.18 6.92
C PRO A 206 13.99 0.10 7.68
N PRO A 207 12.82 0.41 7.08
CA PRO A 207 11.60 0.62 7.86
C PRO A 207 11.10 -0.59 8.68
N LEU A 208 11.49 -1.82 8.31
CA LEU A 208 11.25 -3.04 9.11
C LEU A 208 12.08 -3.11 10.41
N SER A 209 13.18 -2.38 10.52
CA SER A 209 13.98 -2.28 11.74
C SER A 209 13.40 -1.30 12.77
N ILE A 210 12.43 -0.46 12.37
CA ILE A 210 11.82 0.57 13.20
C ILE A 210 10.72 -0.04 14.10
N ARG A 211 11.15 -0.53 15.27
CA ARG A 211 10.30 -0.99 16.37
C ARG A 211 9.94 0.13 17.34
N GLY A 212 8.78 0.02 17.99
CA GLY A 212 8.21 1.06 18.86
C GLY A 212 8.55 0.92 20.36
N ASP A 213 9.58 0.15 20.69
CA ASP A 213 10.02 -0.12 22.06
C ASP A 213 11.52 0.22 22.24
N LEU A 214 12.04 0.17 23.47
CA LEU A 214 13.44 0.49 23.78
C LEU A 214 14.47 -0.42 23.07
N GLY A 215 14.05 -1.60 22.59
CA GLY A 215 14.85 -2.47 21.74
C GLY A 215 15.15 -1.88 20.36
N VAL A 216 14.56 -0.74 19.98
CA VAL A 216 15.03 0.04 18.82
C VAL A 216 16.47 0.50 19.03
N LEU A 217 16.86 0.82 20.27
CA LEU A 217 18.23 1.24 20.61
C LEU A 217 19.22 0.08 20.44
N SER A 218 18.87 -1.13 20.91
CA SER A 218 19.73 -2.31 20.72
C SER A 218 19.75 -2.78 19.27
N THR A 219 18.66 -2.64 18.52
CA THR A 219 18.61 -2.95 17.08
C THR A 219 19.49 -1.99 16.27
N ALA A 220 19.37 -0.69 16.54
CA ALA A 220 20.23 0.34 15.94
C ALA A 220 21.71 0.13 16.31
N ALA A 221 22.02 -0.06 17.59
CA ALA A 221 23.39 -0.22 18.08
C ALA A 221 24.06 -1.52 17.60
N ALA A 222 23.38 -2.67 17.67
CA ALA A 222 23.99 -3.96 17.36
C ALA A 222 24.08 -4.25 15.85
N ARG A 223 23.13 -3.75 15.05
CA ARG A 223 23.03 -4.10 13.62
C ARG A 223 23.33 -2.95 12.66
N TYR A 224 23.17 -1.71 13.10
CA TYR A 224 23.30 -0.53 12.22
C TYR A 224 24.30 0.52 12.72
N ALA A 225 24.98 0.35 13.87
CA ALA A 225 25.90 1.35 14.41
C ALA A 225 26.98 1.83 13.44
N PRO A 226 27.65 0.97 12.62
CA PRO A 226 28.62 1.48 11.64
C PRO A 226 27.98 2.35 10.55
N SER A 227 26.78 1.97 10.08
CA SER A 227 25.99 2.73 9.11
C SER A 227 25.52 4.07 9.67
N LEU A 228 24.95 4.04 10.88
CA LEU A 228 24.44 5.22 11.57
C LEU A 228 25.56 6.16 12.00
N LEU A 229 26.65 5.65 12.56
CA LEU A 229 27.80 6.48 12.97
C LEU A 229 28.44 7.16 11.76
N LYS A 230 28.59 6.44 10.63
CA LYS A 230 29.01 7.03 9.36
C LYS A 230 28.02 8.12 8.91
N SER A 231 26.73 7.79 8.85
CA SER A 231 25.67 8.73 8.42
C SER A 231 25.62 9.99 9.29
N PHE A 232 25.77 9.86 10.61
CA PHE A 232 25.83 10.99 11.55
C PHE A 232 27.11 11.81 11.43
N ALA A 233 28.26 11.17 11.16
CA ALA A 233 29.52 11.87 10.89
C ALA A 233 29.45 12.68 9.57
N GLU A 234 28.85 12.10 8.53
CA GLU A 234 28.62 12.77 7.23
C GLU A 234 27.55 13.89 7.33
N MET A 235 26.54 13.73 8.19
CA MET A 235 25.50 14.72 8.46
C MET A 235 25.93 15.91 9.35
N GLY A 236 26.87 15.67 10.27
CA GLY A 236 27.28 16.63 11.29
C GLY A 236 26.14 17.13 12.20
N PRO A 237 26.37 18.22 12.96
CA PRO A 237 25.37 18.75 13.91
C PRO A 237 24.05 19.20 13.26
N ARG A 238 24.06 19.54 11.97
CA ARG A 238 22.85 19.99 11.25
C ARG A 238 21.91 18.83 10.91
N GLY A 239 22.41 17.65 10.55
CA GLY A 239 21.55 16.52 10.19
C GLY A 239 20.81 15.90 11.38
N ALA A 240 21.34 16.00 12.60
CA ALA A 240 20.57 15.65 13.82
C ALA A 240 19.30 16.53 13.97
N PHE A 241 19.38 17.80 13.59
CA PHE A 241 18.23 18.72 13.50
C PHE A 241 17.38 18.49 12.23
N GLY A 242 17.93 17.87 11.20
CA GLY A 242 17.19 17.39 10.01
C GLY A 242 16.37 16.14 10.29
N ALA A 243 16.85 15.23 11.15
CA ALA A 243 16.16 13.99 11.51
C ALA A 243 14.79 14.24 12.18
N THR A 244 14.64 15.33 12.95
CA THR A 244 13.34 15.71 13.53
C THR A 244 12.38 16.28 12.49
N LYS A 245 12.87 16.91 11.41
CA LYS A 245 12.03 17.33 10.27
C LYS A 245 11.40 16.15 9.53
N LEU A 246 12.05 14.98 9.50
CA LEU A 246 11.50 13.77 8.87
C LEU A 246 10.10 13.39 9.44
N LEU A 247 9.86 13.71 10.72
CA LEU A 247 8.60 13.45 11.42
C LEU A 247 7.61 14.64 11.37
N ARG A 248 7.87 15.64 10.53
CA ARG A 248 7.02 16.83 10.34
C ARG A 248 6.32 16.83 8.98
N PRO A 249 5.17 17.53 8.84
CA PRO A 249 4.52 17.74 7.54
C PRO A 249 5.52 18.24 6.49
N PHE A 250 5.45 17.72 5.27
CA PHE A 250 6.36 18.14 4.20
C PHE A 250 6.24 19.63 3.84
N SER A 251 5.09 20.26 4.11
CA SER A 251 4.92 21.71 4.00
C SER A 251 5.90 22.50 4.87
N GLU A 252 6.32 22.01 6.05
CA GLU A 252 7.35 22.69 6.87
C GLU A 252 8.68 22.82 6.11
N ILE A 253 9.00 21.89 5.19
CA ILE A 253 10.17 22.00 4.31
C ILE A 253 9.89 23.02 3.20
N VAL A 254 8.79 22.86 2.46
CA VAL A 254 8.37 23.75 1.34
C VAL A 254 8.35 25.23 1.77
N ASP A 255 7.73 25.52 2.91
CA ASP A 255 7.60 26.89 3.43
C ASP A 255 8.95 27.39 3.97
N SER A 256 9.78 26.55 4.60
CA SER A 256 11.14 26.93 5.04
C SER A 256 12.12 27.22 3.90
N LEU A 257 11.80 26.78 2.68
CA LEU A 257 12.53 27.10 1.45
C LEU A 257 11.91 28.30 0.70
N GLU A 258 10.86 28.93 1.24
CA GLU A 258 10.13 30.03 0.59
C GLU A 258 9.69 29.75 -0.86
N LEU A 259 9.33 28.49 -1.17
CA LEU A 259 8.84 28.15 -2.51
C LEU A 259 7.51 28.88 -2.75
N LYS A 260 7.38 29.63 -3.84
CA LYS A 260 6.26 30.53 -4.16
C LYS A 260 5.69 30.28 -5.56
N ASP A 261 6.40 29.55 -6.41
CA ASP A 261 5.93 29.21 -7.75
C ASP A 261 4.65 28.34 -7.67
N PRO A 262 3.55 28.76 -8.33
CA PRO A 262 2.28 28.03 -8.26
C PRO A 262 2.36 26.61 -8.81
N PHE A 263 3.14 26.39 -9.87
CA PHE A 263 3.30 25.06 -10.47
C PHE A 263 4.07 24.15 -9.51
N VAL A 264 5.19 24.62 -8.95
CA VAL A 264 5.98 23.85 -7.96
C VAL A 264 5.15 23.50 -6.73
N ARG A 265 4.38 24.44 -6.18
CA ARG A 265 3.49 24.17 -5.03
C ARG A 265 2.39 23.15 -5.38
N ASN A 266 1.71 23.32 -6.51
CA ASN A 266 0.67 22.40 -6.97
C ASN A 266 1.23 21.01 -7.27
N TRP A 267 2.42 20.92 -7.84
CA TRP A 267 3.11 19.66 -8.15
C TRP A 267 3.52 18.91 -6.88
N VAL A 268 4.05 19.61 -5.87
CA VAL A 268 4.35 19.00 -4.56
C VAL A 268 3.08 18.49 -3.86
N ASP A 269 1.98 19.25 -3.91
CA ASP A 269 0.69 18.81 -3.35
C ASP A 269 0.07 17.63 -4.13
N LEU A 270 0.23 17.59 -5.46
CA LEU A 270 -0.19 16.47 -6.30
C LEU A 270 0.60 15.21 -5.97
N LEU A 271 1.93 15.31 -5.88
CA LEU A 271 2.79 14.17 -5.50
C LEU A 271 2.49 13.68 -4.08
N SER A 272 2.22 14.58 -3.14
CA SER A 272 1.77 14.23 -1.78
C SER A 272 0.44 13.45 -1.81
N PHE A 273 -0.50 13.88 -2.65
CA PHE A 273 -1.80 13.24 -2.80
C PHE A 273 -1.70 11.86 -3.46
N LEU A 274 -0.85 11.71 -4.48
CA LEU A 274 -0.59 10.43 -5.14
C LEU A 274 0.11 9.41 -4.21
N LEU A 275 0.95 9.88 -3.28
CA LEU A 275 1.65 9.03 -2.32
C LEU A 275 0.77 8.63 -1.11
N ALA A 276 0.04 9.58 -0.53
CA ALA A 276 -0.59 9.43 0.79
C ALA A 276 -2.07 9.88 0.86
N GLY A 277 -2.69 10.26 -0.26
CA GLY A 277 -4.08 10.74 -0.29
C GLY A 277 -4.32 12.12 0.34
N VAL A 278 -3.26 12.84 0.68
CA VAL A 278 -3.28 14.13 1.40
C VAL A 278 -2.31 15.14 0.79
N LYS A 279 -2.53 16.43 1.04
CA LYS A 279 -1.61 17.51 0.64
C LYS A 279 -0.28 17.46 1.43
N SER A 280 0.69 18.29 1.03
CA SER A 280 1.99 18.46 1.69
C SER A 280 1.90 18.80 3.19
N THR A 281 0.78 19.38 3.62
CA THR A 281 0.46 19.67 5.03
C THR A 281 0.04 18.46 5.87
N GLY A 282 -0.23 17.31 5.24
CA GLY A 282 -0.68 16.08 5.90
C GLY A 282 0.28 14.88 5.77
N VAL A 283 1.12 14.83 4.73
CA VAL A 283 2.12 13.77 4.54
C VAL A 283 3.39 14.03 5.36
N LEU A 284 4.01 13.00 5.93
CA LEU A 284 5.28 13.17 6.64
C LEU A 284 6.42 13.42 5.65
N SER A 285 7.35 14.30 6.04
CA SER A 285 8.55 14.58 5.24
C SER A 285 9.35 13.32 4.92
N ALA A 286 9.41 12.36 5.84
CA ALA A 286 10.05 11.06 5.62
C ALA A 286 9.52 10.33 4.38
N GLU A 287 8.21 10.34 4.15
CA GLU A 287 7.56 9.63 3.03
C GLU A 287 7.92 10.28 1.69
N MET A 288 7.83 11.61 1.63
CA MET A 288 8.18 12.38 0.43
C MET A 288 9.68 12.29 0.12
N ILE A 289 10.54 12.49 1.12
CA ILE A 289 12.01 12.39 0.97
C ILE A 289 12.42 10.98 0.50
N TYR A 290 11.78 9.94 1.04
CA TYR A 290 11.99 8.56 0.61
C TYR A 290 11.57 8.33 -0.85
N MET A 291 10.40 8.83 -1.27
CA MET A 291 9.93 8.73 -2.66
C MET A 291 10.88 9.45 -3.63
N PHE A 292 11.31 10.67 -3.29
CA PHE A 292 12.30 11.41 -4.08
C PHE A 292 13.65 10.68 -4.14
N ALA A 293 14.11 10.06 -3.06
CA ALA A 293 15.33 9.25 -3.07
C ALA A 293 15.26 8.10 -4.08
N GLU A 294 14.17 7.34 -4.08
CA GLU A 294 13.96 6.23 -5.00
C GLU A 294 13.78 6.67 -6.46
N TRP A 295 13.21 7.86 -6.70
CA TRP A 295 13.01 8.42 -8.04
C TRP A 295 14.22 9.18 -8.59
N TYR A 296 15.19 9.58 -7.77
CA TYR A 296 16.35 10.38 -8.20
C TYR A 296 17.69 9.63 -8.10
N LYS A 297 17.71 8.40 -7.55
CA LYS A 297 18.91 7.54 -7.53
C LYS A 297 19.39 7.16 -8.95
N PRO A 298 20.69 6.96 -9.19
CA PRO A 298 21.19 6.45 -10.47
C PRO A 298 20.57 5.11 -10.83
N GLY A 299 20.07 4.97 -12.06
CA GLY A 299 19.40 3.74 -12.52
C GLY A 299 18.03 3.50 -11.87
N CYS A 300 17.36 4.55 -11.38
CA CYS A 300 15.98 4.47 -10.92
C CYS A 300 15.02 3.99 -12.02
N SER A 301 14.03 3.19 -11.63
CA SER A 301 12.91 2.76 -12.46
C SER A 301 11.67 2.57 -11.58
N LEU A 302 10.50 2.78 -12.16
CA LEU A 302 9.24 2.30 -11.62
C LEU A 302 9.00 0.84 -12.07
N ASP A 303 8.22 0.14 -11.27
CA ASP A 303 7.88 -1.27 -11.45
C ASP A 303 6.39 -1.42 -11.79
N TYR A 304 6.08 -2.28 -12.76
CA TYR A 304 4.73 -2.79 -12.98
C TYR A 304 4.72 -4.31 -12.76
N PRO A 305 4.15 -4.81 -11.64
CA PRO A 305 3.97 -6.24 -11.41
C PRO A 305 3.30 -6.94 -12.59
N ILE A 306 3.90 -8.02 -13.09
CA ILE A 306 3.30 -8.80 -14.18
C ILE A 306 1.96 -9.37 -13.68
N HIS A 307 0.90 -9.13 -14.45
CA HIS A 307 -0.51 -9.37 -14.09
C HIS A 307 -1.13 -8.43 -13.01
N GLY A 308 -0.48 -7.31 -12.67
CA GLY A 308 -1.05 -6.28 -11.79
C GLY A 308 -0.92 -6.56 -10.29
N SER A 309 -1.58 -5.73 -9.47
CA SER A 309 -1.42 -5.69 -8.01
C SER A 309 -1.66 -7.05 -7.32
N GLY A 310 -2.55 -7.89 -7.86
CA GLY A 310 -2.80 -9.24 -7.37
C GLY A 310 -1.55 -10.13 -7.30
N ALA A 311 -0.55 -9.95 -8.17
CA ALA A 311 0.68 -10.73 -8.16
C ALA A 311 1.52 -10.51 -6.87
N ILE A 312 1.41 -9.33 -6.25
CA ILE A 312 2.01 -9.03 -4.94
C ILE A 312 1.27 -9.81 -3.84
N VAL A 313 -0.06 -9.84 -3.89
CA VAL A 313 -0.91 -10.56 -2.93
C VAL A 313 -0.66 -12.06 -3.02
N GLU A 314 -0.61 -12.61 -4.23
CA GLU A 314 -0.25 -14.00 -4.49
C GLU A 314 1.13 -14.36 -3.93
N ALA A 315 2.14 -13.48 -4.10
CA ALA A 315 3.47 -13.69 -3.52
C ALA A 315 3.46 -13.69 -1.99
N LEU A 316 2.71 -12.77 -1.35
CA LEU A 316 2.58 -12.75 0.10
C LEU A 316 1.80 -13.97 0.64
N VAL A 317 0.79 -14.47 -0.08
CA VAL A 317 0.06 -15.69 0.28
C VAL A 317 0.93 -16.94 0.16
N ARG A 318 1.68 -17.11 -0.95
CA ARG A 318 2.67 -18.19 -1.07
C ARG A 318 3.69 -18.13 0.06
N GLY A 319 4.20 -16.94 0.37
CA GLY A 319 5.13 -16.72 1.47
C GLY A 319 4.56 -17.08 2.84
N LEU A 320 3.28 -16.81 3.10
CA LEU A 320 2.56 -17.23 4.31
C LEU A 320 2.45 -18.77 4.41
N GLU A 321 1.94 -19.41 3.36
CA GLU A 321 1.66 -20.85 3.32
C GLU A 321 2.94 -21.69 3.39
N LYS A 322 4.02 -21.22 2.76
CA LYS A 322 5.38 -21.79 2.78
C LYS A 322 5.98 -21.92 4.18
N PHE A 323 5.58 -21.07 5.12
CA PHE A 323 5.96 -21.18 6.54
C PHE A 323 4.84 -21.76 7.43
N GLY A 324 3.86 -22.45 6.84
CA GLY A 324 2.77 -23.13 7.55
C GLY A 324 1.65 -22.21 8.06
N GLY A 325 1.70 -20.91 7.73
CA GLY A 325 0.63 -19.97 8.02
C GLY A 325 -0.60 -20.25 7.17
N ARG A 326 -1.78 -20.00 7.73
CA ARG A 326 -3.08 -20.35 7.11
C ARG A 326 -3.83 -19.09 6.70
N ILE A 327 -4.61 -19.15 5.62
CA ILE A 327 -5.60 -18.13 5.26
C ILE A 327 -6.99 -18.76 5.12
N SER A 328 -8.02 -18.06 5.60
CA SER A 328 -9.41 -18.45 5.48
C SER A 328 -10.24 -17.29 4.94
N LEU A 329 -10.78 -17.49 3.74
CA LEU A 329 -11.63 -16.52 3.03
C LEU A 329 -13.10 -16.66 3.48
N ARG A 330 -13.95 -15.69 3.15
CA ARG A 330 -15.38 -15.60 3.56
C ARG A 330 -15.61 -15.70 5.09
N SER A 331 -14.56 -15.46 5.88
CA SER A 331 -14.48 -15.65 7.33
C SER A 331 -14.63 -14.32 8.07
N HIS A 332 -15.80 -13.69 7.92
CA HIS A 332 -16.08 -12.39 8.54
C HIS A 332 -16.12 -12.49 10.07
N VAL A 333 -15.16 -11.80 10.73
CA VAL A 333 -15.11 -11.61 12.18
C VAL A 333 -16.17 -10.59 12.61
N ASN A 334 -17.08 -10.99 13.48
CA ASN A 334 -18.06 -10.11 14.14
C ASN A 334 -17.44 -9.35 15.33
N LYS A 335 -16.59 -10.04 16.11
CA LYS A 335 -16.15 -9.59 17.44
C LYS A 335 -14.82 -10.22 17.84
N ILE A 336 -13.98 -9.47 18.56
CA ILE A 336 -12.83 -10.00 19.30
C ILE A 336 -13.31 -10.41 20.69
N VAL A 337 -12.99 -11.64 21.11
CA VAL A 337 -13.34 -12.17 22.44
C VAL A 337 -12.24 -11.80 23.42
N VAL A 338 -12.60 -11.19 24.54
CA VAL A 338 -11.68 -10.65 25.55
C VAL A 338 -12.12 -11.09 26.94
N GLU A 339 -11.21 -11.66 27.70
CA GLU A 339 -11.38 -12.04 29.10
C GLU A 339 -10.18 -11.53 29.92
N ASN A 340 -10.42 -11.03 31.13
CA ASN A 340 -9.37 -10.51 32.03
C ASN A 340 -8.39 -9.53 31.34
N ASN A 341 -8.90 -8.68 30.45
CA ASN A 341 -8.16 -7.74 29.59
C ASN A 341 -7.17 -8.38 28.58
N ARG A 342 -7.20 -9.70 28.36
CA ARG A 342 -6.49 -10.41 27.28
C ARG A 342 -7.48 -10.82 26.18
N ALA A 343 -7.09 -10.66 24.91
CA ALA A 343 -7.81 -11.28 23.80
C ALA A 343 -7.57 -12.80 23.80
N ILE A 344 -8.65 -13.59 23.66
CA ILE A 344 -8.63 -15.06 23.71
C ILE A 344 -9.17 -15.73 22.44
N GLY A 345 -9.61 -14.94 21.46
CA GLY A 345 -10.14 -15.45 20.19
C GLY A 345 -10.99 -14.44 19.44
N VAL A 346 -11.68 -14.92 18.42
CA VAL A 346 -12.61 -14.13 17.59
C VAL A 346 -13.89 -14.92 17.31
N GLU A 347 -15.01 -14.19 17.23
CA GLU A 347 -16.29 -14.71 16.79
C GLU A 347 -16.48 -14.41 15.31
N LEU A 348 -16.83 -15.43 14.52
CA LEU A 348 -17.14 -15.34 13.09
C LEU A 348 -18.65 -15.44 12.87
N ARG A 349 -19.15 -14.94 11.74
CA ARG A 349 -20.55 -15.22 11.31
C ARG A 349 -20.87 -16.72 11.21
N SER A 350 -19.86 -17.55 10.96
CA SER A 350 -19.95 -19.00 10.77
C SER A 350 -19.58 -19.84 12.00
N GLY A 351 -18.96 -19.27 13.04
CA GLY A 351 -18.37 -20.04 14.14
C GLY A 351 -17.46 -19.20 15.04
N GLN A 352 -16.43 -19.80 15.62
CA GLN A 352 -15.40 -19.10 16.42
C GLN A 352 -14.01 -19.65 16.11
N VAL A 353 -12.98 -18.85 16.40
CA VAL A 353 -11.57 -19.27 16.36
C VAL A 353 -10.87 -18.77 17.64
N SER A 354 -10.27 -19.67 18.41
CA SER A 354 -9.59 -19.37 19.67
C SER A 354 -8.11 -19.07 19.46
N THR A 355 -7.53 -18.21 20.31
CA THR A 355 -6.08 -18.08 20.46
C THR A 355 -5.61 -18.86 21.68
N ARG A 356 -4.46 -19.54 21.57
CA ARG A 356 -3.79 -20.21 22.69
C ARG A 356 -3.12 -19.22 23.66
#